data_AF-A0A529T802-F1
#
_entry.id   AF-A0A529T802-F1
#
_cell.length_a   1.000
_cell.length_b   1.000
_cell.length_c   1.000
_cell.angle_alpha   90.00
_cell.angle_beta   90.00
_cell.angle_gamma   90.00
#
_symmetry.space_group_name_H-M   'P 1'
#
loop_
_entity.id
_entity.type
_entity.pdbx_description
1 polymer ?
#
loop_
_entity_poly.entity_id
_entity_poly.type
_entity_poly.pdbx_seq_one_letter_code
_entity_poly.pdbx_strand_id
1 'polypeptide(L)'
;MRIEGIPASPGYAEGPLFDLDQPPAAYRAKASAEEEQAALASAIGKAVGRLAALVETADDEAAGILEFHIAMLEDDALSGPALAAIGSGQPADAAWRAVLDSEIAGYEASD
;
A
#
# COMPACT_ATOMS: atom_id res chain seq x y z
N MET A 1 -16.86 -2.65 33.62
CA MET A 1 -16.26 -3.78 32.87
C MET A 1 -14.75 -3.65 33.03
N ARG A 2 -14.03 -4.73 33.37
CA ARG A 2 -12.56 -4.76 33.41
C ARG A 2 -12.09 -5.54 32.19
N ILE A 3 -11.21 -4.94 31.38
CA ILE A 3 -10.59 -5.58 30.21
C ILE A 3 -9.12 -5.82 30.55
N GLU A 4 -8.61 -7.00 30.22
CA GLU A 4 -7.20 -7.36 30.38
C GLU A 4 -6.63 -7.77 29.02
N GLY A 5 -5.38 -7.42 28.76
CA GLY A 5 -4.68 -7.70 27.50
C GLY A 5 -3.19 -7.94 27.75
N ILE A 6 -2.42 -8.06 26.67
CA ILE A 6 -0.96 -8.24 26.74
C ILE A 6 -0.30 -6.85 26.74
N PRO A 7 0.47 -6.47 27.78
CA PRO A 7 1.12 -5.16 27.80
C PRO A 7 2.25 -5.09 26.76
N ALA A 8 2.11 -4.21 25.76
CA ALA A 8 3.14 -3.98 24.75
C ALA A 8 4.29 -3.08 25.24
N SER A 9 4.00 -2.16 26.17
CA SER A 9 4.97 -1.24 26.78
C SER A 9 4.51 -0.84 28.20
N PRO A 10 5.41 -0.65 29.17
CA PRO A 10 5.04 -0.16 30.50
C PRO A 10 4.62 1.32 30.50
N GLY A 11 3.67 1.70 31.35
CA GLY A 11 3.28 3.10 31.54
C GLY A 11 1.81 3.27 31.96
N TYR A 12 1.40 4.53 32.12
CA TYR A 12 0.01 4.94 32.30
C TYR A 12 -0.31 6.10 31.36
N ALA A 13 -1.41 5.99 30.62
CA ALA A 13 -1.94 7.05 29.77
C ALA A 13 -3.45 7.13 29.96
N GLU A 14 -3.99 8.35 29.97
CA GLU A 14 -5.41 8.62 30.12
C GLU A 14 -5.80 9.74 29.16
N GLY A 15 -6.89 9.56 28.43
CA GLY A 15 -7.34 10.51 27.42
C GLY A 15 -8.49 9.95 26.57
N PRO A 16 -8.95 10.74 25.59
CA PRO A 16 -9.97 10.29 24.65
C PRO A 16 -9.48 9.10 23.81
N LEU A 17 -10.38 8.16 23.56
CA LEU A 17 -10.17 7.08 22.61
C LEU A 17 -10.70 7.51 21.24
N PHE A 18 -9.87 7.39 20.21
CA PHE A 18 -10.26 7.60 18.83
C PHE A 18 -10.25 6.25 18.11
N ASP A 19 -11.40 5.87 17.57
CA ASP A 19 -11.48 4.74 16.64
C ASP A 19 -11.08 5.23 15.24
N LEU A 20 -10.11 4.55 14.62
CA LEU A 20 -9.67 4.87 13.26
C LEU A 20 -10.50 4.02 12.30
N ASP A 21 -11.52 4.63 11.72
CA ASP A 21 -12.32 4.00 10.66
C ASP A 21 -11.42 3.54 9.51
N GLN A 22 -11.54 2.26 9.14
CA GLN A 22 -10.91 1.68 7.94
C GLN A 22 -12.00 1.39 6.90
N PRO A 23 -12.52 2.40 6.20
CA PRO A 23 -13.55 2.17 5.20
C PRO A 23 -13.00 1.28 4.07
N PRO A 24 -13.83 0.37 3.52
CA PRO A 24 -13.41 -0.48 2.43
C PRO A 24 -13.00 0.38 1.22
N ALA A 25 -11.86 0.05 0.62
CA ALA A 25 -11.40 0.71 -0.59
C ALA A 25 -12.37 0.38 -1.74
N ALA A 26 -13.03 1.41 -2.27
CA ALA A 26 -13.89 1.29 -3.44
C ALA A 26 -13.19 1.91 -4.66
N TYR A 27 -13.09 1.14 -5.74
CA TYR A 27 -12.60 1.62 -7.02
C TYR A 27 -13.74 1.69 -8.03
N ARG A 28 -13.75 2.75 -8.83
CA ARG A 28 -14.63 2.87 -10.01
C ARG A 28 -13.77 2.76 -11.25
N ALA A 29 -14.02 1.70 -12.01
CA ALA A 29 -13.41 1.44 -13.30
C ALA A 29 -13.59 2.63 -14.24
N LYS A 30 -12.59 2.84 -15.09
CA LYS A 30 -12.54 3.88 -16.11
C LYS A 30 -13.17 3.38 -17.41
N ALA A 31 -13.32 4.28 -18.37
CA ALA A 31 -13.98 3.97 -19.62
C ALA A 31 -13.05 3.25 -20.61
N SER A 32 -11.72 3.38 -20.45
CA SER A 32 -10.74 2.74 -21.32
C SER A 32 -9.52 2.20 -20.57
N ALA A 33 -8.77 1.32 -21.23
CA ALA A 33 -7.53 0.76 -20.68
C ALA A 33 -6.45 1.83 -20.49
N GLU A 34 -6.39 2.84 -21.37
CA GLU A 34 -5.46 3.97 -21.23
C GLU A 34 -5.78 4.81 -19.99
N GLU A 35 -7.07 5.04 -19.72
CA GLU A 35 -7.50 5.74 -18.50
C GLU A 35 -7.18 4.92 -17.23
N GLU A 36 -7.33 3.59 -17.29
CA GLU A 36 -6.96 2.68 -16.20
C GLU A 36 -5.44 2.68 -15.95
N GLN A 37 -4.62 2.60 -17.00
CA GLN A 37 -3.15 2.67 -16.89
C GLN A 37 -2.70 4.01 -16.30
N ALA A 38 -3.29 5.12 -16.78
CA ALA A 38 -3.02 6.44 -16.22
C ALA A 38 -3.46 6.56 -14.76
N ALA A 39 -4.59 5.92 -14.39
CA ALA A 39 -5.05 5.88 -13.02
C ALA A 39 -4.07 5.13 -12.10
N LEU A 40 -3.55 3.98 -12.54
CA LEU A 40 -2.55 3.21 -11.79
C LEU A 40 -1.25 4.01 -11.63
N ALA A 41 -0.70 4.55 -12.72
CA ALA A 41 0.53 5.35 -12.67
C ALA A 41 0.37 6.58 -11.74
N SER A 42 -0.78 7.26 -11.81
CA SER A 42 -1.09 8.38 -10.91
C SER A 42 -1.20 7.93 -9.44
N ALA A 43 -1.78 6.76 -9.18
CA ALA A 43 -1.90 6.22 -7.83
C ALA A 43 -0.53 5.86 -7.23
N ILE A 44 0.34 5.21 -8.01
CA ILE A 44 1.73 4.90 -7.61
C ILE A 44 2.48 6.19 -7.29
N GLY A 45 2.45 7.19 -8.18
CA GLY A 45 3.11 8.47 -7.95
C GLY A 45 2.60 9.20 -6.69
N LYS A 46 1.29 9.14 -6.40
CA LYS A 46 0.73 9.68 -5.14
C LYS A 46 1.18 8.90 -3.91
N ALA A 47 1.30 7.58 -4.01
CA ALA A 47 1.77 6.74 -2.91
C ALA A 47 3.24 7.05 -2.61
N VAL A 48 4.10 7.08 -3.63
CA VAL A 48 5.52 7.46 -3.53
C VAL A 48 5.66 8.85 -2.89
N GLY A 49 4.93 9.85 -3.38
CA GLY A 49 5.01 11.20 -2.81
C GLY A 49 4.57 11.28 -1.33
N ARG A 50 3.58 10.48 -0.92
CA ARG A 50 3.14 10.40 0.49
C ARG A 50 4.17 9.67 1.36
N LEU A 51 4.77 8.60 0.86
CA LEU A 51 5.80 7.85 1.57
C LEU A 51 7.06 8.71 1.74
N ALA A 52 7.47 9.44 0.70
CA ALA A 52 8.60 10.38 0.79
C ALA A 52 8.36 11.46 1.86
N ALA A 53 7.14 12.01 1.94
CA ALA A 53 6.80 12.95 3.01
C ALA A 53 6.83 12.32 4.42
N LEU A 54 6.56 11.01 4.53
CA LEU A 54 6.62 10.30 5.81
C LEU A 54 8.06 10.01 6.24
N VAL A 55 8.94 9.69 5.29
CA VAL A 55 10.40 9.50 5.51
C VAL A 55 10.99 10.70 6.24
N GLU A 56 10.64 11.93 5.84
CA GLU A 56 11.14 13.17 6.46
C GLU A 56 10.80 13.31 7.96
N THR A 57 9.85 12.53 8.48
CA THR A 57 9.38 12.59 9.86
C THR A 57 9.65 11.32 10.66
N ALA A 58 10.18 10.29 10.00
CA ALA A 58 10.46 8.99 10.58
C ALA A 58 11.83 8.99 11.30
N ASP A 59 12.01 8.07 12.25
CA ASP A 59 13.35 7.73 12.73
C ASP A 59 14.14 6.94 11.68
N ASP A 60 15.45 6.77 11.87
CA ASP A 60 16.35 6.18 10.86
C ASP A 60 15.94 4.76 10.43
N GLU A 61 15.42 3.94 11.36
CA GLU A 61 15.00 2.57 11.05
C GLU A 61 13.71 2.58 10.23
N ALA A 62 12.71 3.34 10.66
CA ALA A 62 11.45 3.48 9.93
C ALA A 62 11.65 4.15 8.56
N ALA A 63 12.53 5.13 8.46
CA ALA A 63 12.91 5.78 7.20
C ALA A 63 13.46 4.76 6.20
N GLY A 64 14.41 3.89 6.63
CA GLY A 64 14.97 2.85 5.77
C GLY A 64 13.92 1.87 5.22
N ILE A 65 12.92 1.49 6.04
CA ILE A 65 11.80 0.64 5.59
C ILE A 65 10.94 1.36 4.54
N LEU A 66 10.64 2.64 4.77
CA LEU A 66 9.83 3.44 3.84
C LEU A 66 10.55 3.69 2.51
N GLU A 67 11.86 3.94 2.54
CA GLU A 67 12.70 4.07 1.35
C GLU A 67 12.73 2.79 0.52
N PHE A 68 12.80 1.62 1.18
CA PHE A 68 12.66 0.33 0.50
C PHE A 68 11.31 0.20 -0.21
N HIS A 69 10.21 0.57 0.45
CA HIS A 69 8.88 0.56 -0.19
C HIS A 69 8.77 1.52 -1.38
N ILE A 70 9.41 2.69 -1.31
CA ILE A 70 9.47 3.63 -2.44
C ILE A 70 10.22 2.99 -3.61
N ALA A 71 11.41 2.44 -3.37
CA ALA A 71 12.20 1.78 -4.41
C ALA A 71 11.43 0.62 -5.06
N MET A 72 10.68 -0.14 -4.27
CA MET A 72 9.82 -1.23 -4.76
C MET A 72 8.67 -0.71 -5.64
N LEU A 73 8.02 0.41 -5.26
CA LEU A 73 6.95 1.02 -6.05
C LEU A 73 7.44 1.67 -7.35
N GLU A 74 8.70 2.13 -7.38
CA GLU A 74 9.35 2.72 -8.55
C GLU A 74 9.92 1.66 -9.51
N ASP A 75 9.97 0.39 -9.11
CA ASP A 75 10.41 -0.70 -9.98
C ASP A 75 9.33 -1.04 -11.02
N ASP A 76 9.65 -0.80 -12.29
CA ASP A 76 8.80 -1.16 -13.43
C ASP A 76 8.52 -2.66 -13.51
N ALA A 77 9.36 -3.52 -12.93
CA ALA A 77 9.11 -4.96 -12.84
C ALA A 77 7.87 -5.27 -12.00
N LEU A 78 7.59 -4.46 -10.96
CA LEU A 78 6.38 -4.61 -10.15
C LEU A 78 5.14 -4.11 -10.91
N SER A 79 5.21 -2.93 -11.54
CA SER A 79 4.03 -2.33 -12.17
C SER A 79 3.70 -2.89 -13.56
N GLY A 80 4.70 -3.40 -14.28
CA GLY A 80 4.59 -3.90 -15.65
C GLY A 80 3.52 -4.97 -15.85
N PRO A 81 3.46 -6.04 -15.04
CA PRO A 81 2.42 -7.07 -15.15
C PRO A 81 1.00 -6.51 -14.94
N ALA A 82 0.82 -5.55 -14.02
CA ALA A 82 -0.48 -4.91 -13.79
C ALA A 82 -0.88 -4.05 -15.00
N LEU A 83 0.04 -3.27 -15.57
CA LEU A 83 -0.20 -2.46 -16.77
C LEU A 83 -0.57 -3.32 -17.99
N ALA A 84 0.06 -4.49 -18.13
CA ALA A 84 -0.27 -5.46 -19.18
C ALA A 84 -1.67 -6.08 -18.98
N ALA A 85 -2.01 -6.46 -17.75
CA ALA A 85 -3.34 -6.98 -17.40
C ALA A 85 -4.45 -5.95 -17.66
N ILE A 86 -4.19 -4.67 -17.35
CA ILE A 86 -5.10 -3.57 -17.71
C ILE A 86 -5.26 -3.46 -19.23
N GLY A 87 -4.18 -3.57 -19.99
CA GLY A 87 -4.22 -3.58 -21.46
C GLY A 87 -5.08 -4.72 -22.03
N SER A 88 -5.28 -5.80 -21.27
CA SER A 88 -6.19 -6.91 -21.61
C SER A 88 -7.64 -6.74 -21.12
N GLY A 89 -7.97 -5.60 -20.51
CA GLY A 89 -9.34 -5.25 -20.10
C GLY A 89 -9.64 -5.40 -18.61
N GLN A 90 -8.65 -5.63 -17.75
CA GLN A 90 -8.86 -5.61 -16.30
C GLN A 90 -8.91 -4.17 -15.76
N PRO A 91 -9.75 -3.88 -14.74
CA PRO A 91 -9.68 -2.61 -14.04
C PRO A 91 -8.40 -2.52 -13.22
N ALA A 92 -7.86 -1.30 -13.02
CA ALA A 92 -6.55 -1.10 -12.42
C ALA A 92 -6.44 -1.65 -10.99
N ASP A 93 -7.51 -1.58 -10.20
CA ASP A 93 -7.49 -2.05 -8.82
C ASP A 93 -7.43 -3.58 -8.71
N ALA A 94 -8.08 -4.29 -9.64
CA ALA A 94 -8.01 -5.75 -9.70
C ALA A 94 -6.65 -6.21 -10.22
N ALA A 95 -6.16 -5.58 -11.30
CA ALA A 95 -4.86 -5.89 -11.88
C ALA A 95 -3.72 -5.66 -10.86
N TRP A 96 -3.75 -4.54 -10.15
CA TRP A 96 -2.75 -4.21 -9.13
C TRP A 96 -2.79 -5.19 -7.95
N ARG A 97 -3.98 -5.53 -7.44
CA ARG A 97 -4.11 -6.51 -6.35
C ARG A 97 -3.58 -7.88 -6.75
N ALA A 98 -3.90 -8.35 -7.95
CA ALA A 98 -3.42 -9.65 -8.42
C ALA A 98 -1.89 -9.74 -8.49
N VAL A 99 -1.21 -8.65 -8.86
CA VAL A 99 0.25 -8.59 -8.85
C VAL A 99 0.79 -8.61 -7.42
N LEU A 100 0.25 -7.78 -6.52
CA LEU A 100 0.69 -7.77 -5.12
C LEU A 100 0.43 -9.12 -4.43
N ASP A 101 -0.70 -9.77 -4.69
CA ASP A 101 -1.01 -11.10 -4.15
C ASP A 101 0.03 -12.15 -4.61
N SER A 102 0.53 -12.03 -5.85
CA SER A 102 1.60 -12.89 -6.36
C SER A 102 2.93 -12.63 -5.67
N GLU A 103 3.32 -11.37 -5.47
CA GLU A 103 4.55 -11.01 -4.75
C GLU A 103 4.49 -11.48 -3.30
N ILE A 104 3.37 -11.25 -2.61
CA ILE A 104 3.13 -11.71 -1.23
C ILE A 104 3.27 -13.23 -1.15
N ALA A 105 2.62 -13.98 -2.04
CA ALA A 105 2.75 -15.43 -2.07
C ALA A 105 4.19 -15.89 -2.35
N GLY A 106 4.94 -15.15 -3.16
CA GLY A 106 6.36 -15.40 -3.42
C GLY A 106 7.23 -15.25 -2.16
N TYR A 107 7.00 -14.19 -1.38
CA TYR A 107 7.67 -14.00 -0.09
C TYR A 107 7.28 -15.07 0.92
N GLU A 108 5.99 -15.36 1.08
CA GLU A 108 5.49 -16.39 2.02
C GLU A 108 6.03 -17.79 1.72
N ALA A 109 6.30 -18.11 0.45
CA ALA A 109 6.86 -19.40 0.04
C ALA A 109 8.39 -19.49 0.16
N SER A 110 9.07 -18.37 0.41
CA SER A 110 10.54 -18.30 0.53
C SER A 110 11.05 -18.52 1.96
N ASP A 111 10.13 -18.55 2.94
CA ASP A 111 10.35 -18.92 4.35
C ASP A 111 10.11 -20.42 4.61
#